data_AF-A0A4U5UJ22-F1
#
_entry.id   AF-A0A4U5UJ22-F1
#
_cell.length_a   1.000
_cell.length_b   1.000
_cell.length_c   1.000
_cell.angle_alpha   90.00
_cell.angle_beta   90.00
_cell.angle_gamma   90.00
#
_symmetry.space_group_name_H-M   'P 1'
#
loop_
_entity.id
_entity.type
_entity.pdbx_description
1 polymer ?
#
loop_
_entity_poly.entity_id
_entity_poly.type
_entity_poly.pdbx_seq_one_letter_code
_entity_poly.pdbx_strand_id
1 'polypeptide(L)'
;MVSQALLSSASSLRDHAAFFQSETMRPANDPKERDPSHVRMLNDVLRDLEKSFIIPQIPPGVYRFSQEAVLHCNVTSRVVKHTSAEKDILCHSSVNQSLSLILRAVRSAERLVCFGLDLFENYPNDI
;
A
#
# COMPACT_ATOMS: atom_id res chain seq x y z
N MET A 1 -9.92 -16.69 4.79
CA MET A 1 -10.25 -16.42 3.38
C MET A 1 -9.94 -14.96 3.11
N VAL A 2 -9.02 -14.64 2.19
CA VAL A 2 -8.75 -13.25 1.79
C VAL A 2 -9.99 -12.73 1.07
N SER A 3 -10.43 -11.50 1.36
CA SER A 3 -11.64 -10.96 0.73
C SER A 3 -11.41 -10.76 -0.78
N GLN A 4 -12.38 -11.17 -1.61
CA GLN A 4 -12.31 -11.01 -3.08
C GLN A 4 -12.06 -9.54 -3.49
N ALA A 5 -12.62 -8.61 -2.72
CA ALA A 5 -12.41 -7.17 -2.90
C ALA A 5 -10.93 -6.77 -2.72
N LEU A 6 -10.22 -7.36 -1.76
CA LEU A 6 -8.80 -7.09 -1.54
C LEU A 6 -7.94 -7.65 -2.68
N LEU A 7 -8.23 -8.87 -3.13
CA LEU A 7 -7.50 -9.48 -4.26
C LEU A 7 -7.71 -8.67 -5.55
N SER A 8 -8.94 -8.24 -5.83
CA SER A 8 -9.26 -7.42 -6.99
C SER A 8 -8.55 -6.06 -6.95
N SER A 9 -8.62 -5.35 -5.81
CA SER A 9 -7.91 -4.07 -5.66
C SER A 9 -6.39 -4.22 -5.71
N ALA A 10 -5.83 -5.31 -5.16
CA ALA A 10 -4.39 -5.56 -5.22
C ALA A 10 -3.91 -5.86 -6.65
N SER A 11 -4.69 -6.62 -7.44
CA SER A 11 -4.38 -6.85 -8.86
C SER A 11 -4.41 -5.54 -9.64
N SER A 12 -5.48 -4.76 -9.48
CA SER A 12 -5.62 -3.47 -10.17
C SER A 12 -4.47 -2.50 -9.82
N LEU A 13 -4.13 -2.37 -8.54
CA LEU A 13 -2.97 -1.59 -8.10
C LEU A 13 -1.67 -2.06 -8.77
N ARG A 14 -1.43 -3.38 -8.81
CA ARG A 14 -0.23 -3.93 -9.45
C ARG A 14 -0.17 -3.57 -10.93
N ASP A 15 -1.30 -3.72 -11.64
CA ASP A 15 -1.36 -3.52 -13.08
C ASP A 15 -1.16 -2.02 -13.42
N HIS A 16 -1.79 -1.10 -12.66
CA HIS A 16 -1.55 0.34 -12.79
C HIS A 16 -0.12 0.75 -12.39
N ALA A 17 0.43 0.17 -11.32
CA ALA A 17 1.79 0.50 -10.86
C ALA A 17 2.85 0.04 -11.87
N ALA A 18 2.65 -1.12 -12.51
CA ALA A 18 3.54 -1.60 -13.57
C ALA A 18 3.54 -0.65 -14.77
N PHE A 19 2.36 -0.16 -15.17
CA PHE A 19 2.23 0.82 -16.24
C PHE A 19 2.85 2.18 -15.87
N PHE A 20 2.59 2.67 -14.65
CA PHE A 20 3.20 3.90 -14.13
C PHE A 20 4.74 3.79 -14.11
N GLN A 21 5.28 2.63 -13.75
CA GLN A 21 6.72 2.40 -13.79
C GLN A 21 7.27 2.44 -15.22
N SER A 22 6.60 1.81 -16.19
CA SER A 22 7.11 1.72 -17.56
C SER A 22 7.09 3.05 -18.30
N GLU A 23 6.06 3.88 -18.07
CA GLU A 23 5.85 5.13 -18.80
C GLU A 23 6.36 6.35 -18.03
N THR A 24 6.00 6.48 -16.76
CA THR A 24 6.26 7.69 -15.98
C THR A 24 7.64 7.70 -15.32
N MET A 25 8.14 6.54 -14.87
CA MET A 25 9.44 6.47 -14.19
C MET A 25 10.62 6.42 -15.17
N ARG A 26 10.40 6.08 -16.45
CA ARG A 26 11.46 5.96 -17.46
C ARG A 26 12.22 7.27 -17.69
N PRO A 27 11.57 8.44 -17.92
CA PRO A 27 12.28 9.70 -18.13
C PRO A 27 13.08 10.16 -16.90
N ALA A 28 12.64 9.79 -15.70
CA ALA A 28 13.36 10.10 -14.46
C ALA A 28 14.66 9.29 -14.30
N ASN A 29 14.79 8.16 -15.01
CA ASN A 29 15.94 7.26 -14.95
C ASN A 29 16.96 7.49 -16.08
N ASP A 30 16.56 8.15 -17.19
CA ASP A 30 17.50 8.56 -18.25
C ASP A 30 18.07 9.95 -17.96
N PRO A 31 19.40 10.09 -17.76
CA PRO A 31 20.02 11.40 -17.52
C PRO A 31 19.76 12.45 -18.63
N LYS A 32 19.45 12.03 -19.85
CA LYS A 32 19.22 12.91 -21.01
C LYS A 32 17.80 13.46 -21.07
N GLU A 33 16.83 12.75 -20.52
CA GLU A 33 15.41 13.12 -20.52
C GLU A 33 14.94 13.64 -19.15
N ARG A 34 15.87 13.70 -18.18
CA ARG A 34 15.58 14.04 -16.79
C ARG A 34 15.23 15.52 -16.63
N ASP A 35 13.95 15.81 -16.54
CA ASP A 35 13.44 17.13 -16.13
C ASP A 35 13.31 17.23 -14.58
N PRO A 36 13.88 18.27 -13.93
CA PRO A 36 13.79 18.44 -12.49
C PRO A 36 12.36 18.54 -11.93
N SER A 37 11.42 19.10 -12.69
CA SER A 37 10.02 19.24 -12.27
C SER A 37 9.29 17.90 -12.34
N HIS A 38 9.46 17.16 -13.44
CA HIS A 38 8.98 15.77 -13.59
C HIS A 38 9.46 14.88 -12.45
N VAL A 39 10.76 14.92 -12.13
CA VAL A 39 11.36 14.15 -11.03
C VAL A 39 10.79 14.55 -9.67
N ARG A 40 10.54 15.84 -9.45
CA ARG A 40 9.94 16.34 -8.19
C ARG A 40 8.51 15.82 -8.03
N MET A 41 7.69 15.93 -9.07
CA MET A 41 6.33 15.39 -9.08
C MET A 41 6.32 13.88 -8.83
N LEU A 42 7.23 13.15 -9.49
CA LEU A 42 7.37 11.72 -9.29
C LEU A 42 7.71 11.38 -7.85
N ASN A 43 8.65 12.10 -7.24
CA ASN A 43 9.03 11.91 -5.85
C ASN A 43 7.88 12.19 -4.88
N ASP A 44 7.04 13.18 -5.16
CA ASP A 44 5.88 13.49 -4.31
C ASP A 44 4.82 12.39 -4.41
N VAL A 45 4.52 11.90 -5.62
CA VAL A 45 3.62 10.73 -5.82
C VAL A 45 4.15 9.49 -5.11
N LEU A 46 5.43 9.16 -5.27
CA LEU A 46 6.05 7.99 -4.64
C LEU A 46 6.07 8.09 -3.11
N ARG A 47 6.34 9.29 -2.58
CA ARG A 47 6.32 9.53 -1.13
C ARG A 47 4.92 9.32 -0.55
N ASP A 48 3.89 9.83 -1.22
CA ASP A 48 2.52 9.68 -0.74
C ASP A 48 2.00 8.25 -0.94
N LEU A 49 2.48 7.56 -1.98
CA LEU A 49 2.24 6.12 -2.16
C LEU A 49 2.81 5.31 -0.99
N GLU A 50 4.04 5.58 -0.56
CA GLU A 50 4.63 4.93 0.61
C GLU A 50 3.80 5.19 1.88
N LYS A 51 3.41 6.45 2.11
CA LYS A 51 2.58 6.83 3.26
C LYS A 51 1.22 6.12 3.27
N SER A 52 0.67 5.78 2.10
CA SER A 52 -0.63 5.11 2.00
C SER A 52 -0.66 3.73 2.68
N PHE A 53 0.50 3.09 2.87
CA PHE A 53 0.66 1.82 3.57
C PHE A 53 0.99 1.97 5.05
N ILE A 54 1.21 3.19 5.55
CA ILE A 54 1.47 3.45 6.96
C ILE A 54 0.13 3.52 7.71
N ILE A 55 -0.11 2.58 8.62
CA ILE A 55 -1.31 2.56 9.47
C ILE A 55 -1.07 3.50 10.67
N PRO A 56 -1.84 4.60 10.81
CA PRO A 56 -1.58 5.63 11.83
C PRO A 56 -1.99 5.26 13.27
N GLN A 57 -2.71 4.15 13.47
CA GLN A 57 -3.18 3.70 14.78
C GLN A 57 -2.45 2.42 15.18
N ILE A 58 -1.36 2.55 15.91
CA ILE A 58 -0.61 1.43 16.49
C ILE A 58 -0.88 1.46 18.00
N PRO A 59 -1.57 0.45 18.58
CA PRO A 59 -1.54 0.24 20.02
C PRO A 59 -0.07 0.07 20.45
N PRO A 60 0.39 0.70 21.55
CA PRO A 60 1.79 0.58 21.98
C PRO A 60 2.14 -0.90 22.18
N GLY A 61 3.00 -1.46 21.31
CA GLY A 61 3.48 -2.84 21.40
C GLY A 61 3.56 -3.66 20.11
N VAL A 62 3.11 -3.17 18.95
CA VAL A 62 3.15 -3.93 17.68
C VAL A 62 4.13 -3.31 16.68
N TYR A 63 5.12 -4.11 16.25
CA TYR A 63 6.14 -3.71 15.29
C TYR A 63 5.54 -3.42 13.91
N ARG A 64 6.11 -2.41 13.23
CA ARG A 64 5.76 -1.95 11.88
C ARG A 64 5.53 -3.12 10.92
N PHE A 65 4.53 -3.00 10.05
CA PHE A 65 4.46 -3.76 8.79
C PHE A 65 5.60 -3.29 7.88
N SER A 66 6.80 -3.74 8.21
CA SER A 66 7.92 -3.83 7.30
C SER A 66 7.58 -4.93 6.30
N GLN A 67 8.09 -4.84 5.09
CA GLN A 67 7.86 -5.81 4.01
C GLN A 67 8.14 -7.27 4.44
N GLU A 68 8.90 -7.49 5.52
CA GLU A 68 9.13 -8.79 6.19
C GLU A 68 7.95 -9.39 6.98
N ALA A 69 6.91 -8.62 7.36
CA ALA A 69 5.88 -9.10 8.28
C ALA A 69 4.94 -10.18 7.68
N VAL A 70 4.96 -10.36 6.35
CA VAL A 70 4.20 -11.42 5.67
C VAL A 70 4.79 -12.82 5.94
N LEU A 71 6.04 -12.92 6.40
CA LEU A 71 6.74 -14.19 6.61
C LEU A 71 6.65 -14.76 8.04
N HIS A 72 6.16 -14.00 9.02
CA HIS A 72 6.23 -14.38 10.44
C HIS A 72 4.88 -14.56 11.14
N CYS A 73 3.79 -14.77 10.40
CA CYS A 73 2.54 -15.29 10.97
C CYS A 73 2.62 -16.80 11.21
N ASN A 74 3.65 -17.26 11.93
CA ASN A 74 3.69 -18.56 12.55
C ASN A 74 4.55 -18.45 13.82
N VAL A 75 3.94 -18.76 14.96
CA VAL A 75 4.56 -19.00 16.28
C VAL A 75 4.83 -17.73 17.13
N THR A 76 3.94 -17.46 18.08
CA THR A 76 4.21 -17.74 19.52
C THR A 76 3.00 -17.42 20.39
N SER A 77 2.49 -18.47 21.01
CA SER A 77 1.53 -18.45 22.12
C SER A 77 2.11 -17.75 23.35
N ARG A 78 1.32 -16.89 24.01
CA ARG A 78 1.42 -16.73 25.46
C ARG A 78 0.06 -16.99 26.11
N VAL A 79 0.10 -17.98 26.98
CA VAL A 79 -0.98 -18.54 27.78
C VAL A 79 -1.53 -17.48 28.74
N VAL A 80 -2.80 -17.13 28.57
CA VAL A 80 -3.67 -16.71 29.68
C VAL A 80 -4.97 -17.52 29.53
N LYS A 81 -5.12 -18.48 30.44
CA LYS A 81 -6.38 -19.19 30.69
C LYS A 81 -7.38 -18.16 31.20
N HIS A 82 -8.52 -17.99 30.52
CA HIS A 82 -9.88 -17.81 31.05
C HIS A 82 -10.83 -17.74 29.83
N THR A 83 -11.89 -18.54 29.90
CA THR A 83 -13.17 -18.56 29.14
C THR A 83 -13.16 -18.58 27.59
N SER A 84 -13.81 -19.62 27.04
CA SER A 84 -13.67 -20.15 25.68
C SER A 84 -14.63 -19.57 24.61
N ALA A 85 -15.47 -18.58 24.93
CA ALA A 85 -16.47 -18.05 23.97
C ALA A 85 -16.17 -16.61 23.49
N GLU A 86 -15.36 -15.85 24.24
CA GLU A 86 -15.07 -14.44 23.96
C GLU A 86 -13.84 -14.24 23.08
N LYS A 87 -12.94 -15.24 23.05
CA LYS A 87 -11.70 -15.20 22.24
C LYS A 87 -11.95 -15.27 20.74
N ASP A 88 -12.99 -15.99 20.28
CA ASP A 88 -13.31 -16.06 18.85
C ASP A 88 -13.88 -14.73 18.34
N ILE A 89 -14.75 -14.06 19.09
CA ILE A 89 -15.35 -12.78 18.69
C ILE A 89 -14.28 -11.67 18.62
N LEU A 90 -13.33 -11.66 19.57
CA LEU A 90 -12.21 -10.72 19.57
C LEU A 90 -11.20 -10.99 18.44
N CYS A 91 -10.97 -12.26 18.12
CA CYS A 91 -10.10 -12.67 17.00
C CYS A 91 -10.72 -12.31 15.64
N HIS A 92 -12.01 -12.56 15.45
CA HIS A 92 -12.71 -12.23 14.22
C HIS A 92 -12.82 -10.71 13.99
N SER A 93 -13.09 -9.92 15.04
CA SER A 93 -13.16 -8.45 14.93
C SER A 93 -11.80 -7.82 14.61
N SER A 94 -10.72 -8.28 15.26
CA SER A 94 -9.36 -7.79 14.97
C SER A 94 -8.85 -8.18 13.58
N VAL A 95 -9.18 -9.38 13.08
CA VAL A 95 -8.88 -9.79 11.70
C VAL A 95 -9.67 -8.94 10.70
N ASN A 96 -10.96 -8.71 10.93
CA ASN A 96 -11.80 -7.88 10.05
C ASN A 96 -11.33 -6.41 10.02
N GLN A 97 -10.88 -5.88 11.16
CA GLN A 97 -10.29 -4.55 11.25
C GLN A 97 -8.97 -4.48 10.47
N SER A 98 -8.09 -5.47 10.64
CA SER A 98 -6.82 -5.56 9.90
C SER A 98 -7.06 -5.64 8.39
N LEU A 99 -8.00 -6.47 7.93
CA LEU A 99 -8.36 -6.58 6.52
C LEU A 99 -8.93 -5.27 5.96
N SER A 100 -9.71 -4.55 6.75
CA SER A 100 -10.26 -3.25 6.37
C SER A 100 -9.17 -2.18 6.24
N LEU A 101 -8.17 -2.18 7.13
CA LEU A 101 -7.01 -1.30 7.06
C LEU A 101 -6.14 -1.62 5.84
N ILE A 102 -5.88 -2.89 5.56
CA ILE A 102 -5.14 -3.33 4.37
C ILE A 102 -5.90 -2.94 3.10
N LEU A 103 -7.20 -3.22 3.01
CA LEU A 103 -8.01 -2.84 1.85
C LEU A 103 -8.02 -1.33 1.62
N ARG A 104 -8.10 -0.54 2.70
CA ARG A 104 -8.03 0.92 2.63
C ARG A 104 -6.66 1.39 2.12
N ALA A 105 -5.57 0.81 2.61
CA ALA A 105 -4.22 1.13 2.14
C ALA A 105 -4.09 0.83 0.64
N VAL A 106 -4.47 -0.37 0.21
CA VAL A 106 -4.41 -0.79 -1.20
C VAL A 106 -5.23 0.13 -2.11
N ARG A 107 -6.46 0.49 -1.72
CA ARG A 107 -7.30 1.42 -2.49
C ARG A 107 -6.74 2.84 -2.52
N SER A 108 -6.12 3.28 -1.43
CA SER A 108 -5.47 4.59 -1.37
C SER A 108 -4.27 4.64 -2.30
N ALA A 109 -3.45 3.58 -2.28
CA ALA A 109 -2.32 3.41 -3.18
C ALA A 109 -2.75 3.42 -4.65
N GLU A 110 -3.81 2.67 -4.98
CA GLU A 110 -4.35 2.58 -6.34
C GLU A 110 -4.75 3.97 -6.87
N ARG A 111 -5.47 4.75 -6.06
CA ARG A 111 -5.86 6.13 -6.43
C ARG A 111 -4.66 7.05 -6.63
N LEU A 112 -3.60 6.91 -5.84
CA LEU A 112 -2.40 7.72 -6.00
C LEU A 112 -1.65 7.38 -7.29
N VAL A 113 -1.60 6.10 -7.65
CA VAL A 113 -1.01 5.68 -8.93
C VAL A 113 -1.83 6.21 -10.10
N CYS A 114 -3.16 6.07 -10.08
CA CYS A 114 -4.03 6.63 -11.12
C CYS A 114 -3.91 8.15 -11.23
N PHE A 115 -3.92 8.85 -10.09
CA PHE A 115 -3.70 10.30 -10.06
C PHE A 115 -2.34 10.67 -10.67
N GLY A 116 -1.30 9.91 -10.36
CA GLY A 116 0.01 10.07 -10.97
C GLY A 116 -0.07 9.93 -12.50
N LEU A 117 -0.66 8.84 -13.00
CA LEU A 117 -0.84 8.62 -14.44
C LEU A 117 -1.54 9.82 -15.11
N ASP A 118 -2.67 10.26 -14.56
CA ASP A 118 -3.42 11.42 -15.08
C ASP A 118 -2.57 12.70 -15.06
N LEU A 119 -1.81 12.91 -13.98
CA LEU A 119 -0.95 14.08 -13.81
C LEU A 119 0.14 14.14 -14.88
N PHE A 120 0.74 13.00 -15.23
CA PHE A 120 1.82 12.92 -16.21
C PHE A 120 1.31 12.84 -17.66
N GLU A 121 0.11 12.30 -17.91
CA GLU A 121 -0.53 12.38 -19.23
C GLU A 121 -0.83 13.83 -19.62
N ASN A 122 -1.21 14.67 -18.64
CA ASN A 122 -1.47 16.10 -18.85
C ASN A 122 -0.23 16.98 -18.66
N TYR A 123 0.95 16.39 -18.45
CA TYR A 123 2.18 17.17 -18.33
C TYR A 123 2.54 17.74 -19.70
N PRO A 124 2.72 19.06 -19.83
CA PRO A 124 3.08 19.65 -21.11
C PRO A 124 4.42 19.07 -21.56
N ASN A 125 4.37 18.26 -22.61
CA ASN A 125 5.57 17.92 -23.36
C ASN A 125 5.98 19.22 -24.06
N ASP A 126 6.93 19.97 -23.46
CA ASP A 126 7.59 21.07 -24.14
C ASP A 126 8.33 20.49 -25.37
N ILE A 127 7.64 20.46 -26.51
CA ILE A 127 8.20 20.28 -27.85
C ILE A 127 7.82 21.51 -28.67
#